data_AF-A0AAN0IPQ5-F1
#
_entry.id   AF-A0AAN0IPQ5-F1
#
_cell.length_a   1.000
_cell.length_b   1.000
_cell.length_c   1.000
_cell.angle_alpha   90.00
_cell.angle_beta   90.00
_cell.angle_gamma   90.00
#
_symmetry.space_group_name_H-M   'P 1'
#
loop_
_entity.id
_entity.type
_entity.pdbx_description
1 polymer ?
#
loop_
_entity_poly.entity_id
_entity_poly.type
_entity_poly.pdbx_seq_one_letter_code
_entity_poly.pdbx_strand_id
1 'polypeptide(L)'
;MASQTESLPDALLEALAEKGRVDSYEYATSVGRNHQDVVGAVKSLESVGDVIKTEQKQTELWELTEEGKEIAENGSHEVRLFEAVDQSNGTPQNELMSTVPNAKIGFSKAMSNKWLRIDKSSPGPPQVYRNVESVTDTVRKLLCSLKGESGRGELSDENLKEFKKRKLITNTIIKSYVITQGPSFTTSISKKSTELTAEMIQNGSWKNEEFKSYNFNALGAPLATGHLHPLLKVRTEIRQIFLEMGFCEMPTNNFIESSFWNFDALFQPQQHPARDAHDTFFLKDPQFSYDFPTEYLERVKTMHQTGGHGSIGYQYDWKLEEAQKNILRTHTTAVSTRMLYKLGQQVGVVHSNE
;
A
#
# COMPACT_ATOMS: atom_id res chain seq x y z
N MET A 1 -40.68 -17.48 -25.16
CA MET A 1 -40.34 -16.32 -24.30
C MET A 1 -39.55 -16.87 -23.13
N ALA A 2 -38.36 -16.30 -22.94
CA ALA A 2 -37.23 -16.85 -22.17
C ALA A 2 -37.58 -17.28 -20.74
N SER A 3 -37.09 -18.46 -20.34
CA SER A 3 -36.99 -18.90 -18.96
C SER A 3 -36.03 -17.97 -18.20
N GLN A 4 -36.59 -17.16 -17.31
CA GLN A 4 -35.90 -16.70 -16.11
C GLN A 4 -35.65 -17.97 -15.26
N THR A 5 -34.47 -18.37 -14.80
CA THR A 5 -33.15 -17.77 -14.62
C THR A 5 -32.18 -18.95 -14.51
N GLU A 6 -31.61 -19.42 -15.61
CA GLU A 6 -30.51 -20.38 -15.52
C GLU A 6 -29.27 -19.64 -15.00
N SER A 7 -28.67 -20.15 -13.94
CA SER A 7 -27.44 -19.56 -13.42
C SER A 7 -26.35 -19.76 -14.48
N LEU A 8 -25.54 -18.72 -14.71
CA LEU A 8 -24.45 -18.73 -15.70
C LEU A 8 -23.54 -19.97 -15.57
N PRO A 9 -23.21 -20.44 -14.35
CA PRO A 9 -22.54 -21.73 -14.13
C PRO A 9 -23.29 -22.95 -14.68
N ASP A 10 -24.61 -23.04 -14.48
CA ASP A 10 -25.40 -24.21 -14.91
C ASP A 10 -25.54 -24.24 -16.44
N ALA A 11 -25.82 -23.09 -17.07
CA ALA A 11 -25.87 -22.98 -18.53
C ALA A 11 -24.52 -23.29 -19.20
N LEU A 12 -23.41 -23.00 -18.51
CA LEU A 12 -22.06 -23.34 -18.96
C LEU A 12 -21.78 -24.85 -18.83
N LEU A 13 -22.27 -25.49 -17.76
CA LEU A 13 -22.20 -26.94 -17.59
C LEU A 13 -23.05 -27.66 -18.66
N GLU A 14 -24.24 -27.18 -18.98
CA GLU A 14 -25.07 -27.73 -20.06
C GLU A 14 -24.38 -27.62 -21.43
N ALA A 15 -23.84 -26.44 -21.76
CA ALA A 15 -23.08 -26.25 -22.98
C ALA A 15 -21.84 -27.15 -23.07
N LEU A 16 -21.20 -27.42 -21.92
CA LEU A 16 -20.08 -28.36 -21.81
C LEU A 16 -20.54 -29.83 -21.92
N ALA A 17 -21.75 -30.17 -21.48
CA ALA A 17 -22.34 -31.48 -21.66
C ALA A 17 -22.62 -31.77 -23.15
N GLU A 18 -23.12 -30.79 -23.89
CA GLU A 18 -23.43 -30.93 -25.32
C GLU A 18 -22.18 -30.95 -26.22
N LYS A 19 -21.20 -30.07 -25.97
CA LYS A 19 -20.05 -29.86 -26.86
C LYS A 19 -18.78 -30.58 -26.41
N GLY A 20 -18.72 -31.05 -25.16
CA GLY A 20 -17.55 -31.70 -24.55
C GLY A 20 -16.35 -30.76 -24.26
N ARG A 21 -16.22 -29.68 -25.04
CA ARG A 21 -15.19 -28.64 -24.90
C ARG A 21 -15.79 -27.27 -25.24
N VAL A 22 -15.50 -26.27 -24.41
CA VAL A 22 -16.00 -24.91 -24.59
C VAL A 22 -14.87 -23.90 -24.32
N ASP A 23 -14.64 -22.95 -25.23
CA ASP A 23 -13.80 -21.78 -24.94
C ASP A 23 -14.68 -20.67 -24.35
N SER A 24 -14.29 -20.15 -23.19
CA SER A 24 -15.01 -19.08 -22.49
C SER A 24 -15.29 -17.81 -23.34
N TYR A 25 -14.37 -17.43 -24.24
CA TYR A 25 -14.51 -16.23 -25.07
C TYR A 25 -15.46 -16.47 -26.25
N GLU A 26 -15.34 -17.63 -26.90
CA GLU A 26 -16.27 -18.05 -27.95
C GLU A 26 -17.69 -18.22 -27.40
N TYR A 27 -17.81 -18.83 -26.22
CA TYR A 27 -19.08 -18.99 -25.53
C TYR A 27 -19.69 -17.64 -25.15
N ALA A 28 -18.93 -16.75 -24.52
CA ALA A 28 -19.38 -15.40 -24.18
C ALA A 28 -19.91 -14.64 -25.42
N THR A 29 -19.19 -14.74 -26.54
CA THR A 29 -19.57 -14.14 -27.82
C THR A 29 -20.86 -14.77 -28.38
N SER A 30 -20.98 -16.10 -28.32
CA SER A 30 -22.16 -16.82 -28.83
C SER A 30 -23.44 -16.56 -28.05
N VAL A 31 -23.33 -16.33 -26.74
CA VAL A 31 -24.46 -16.06 -25.84
C VAL A 31 -24.71 -14.55 -25.68
N GLY A 32 -23.85 -13.70 -26.25
CA GLY A 32 -23.95 -12.23 -26.15
C GLY A 32 -23.74 -11.72 -24.72
N ARG A 33 -22.89 -12.38 -23.94
CA ARG A 33 -22.59 -12.04 -22.54
C ARG A 33 -21.18 -11.47 -22.41
N ASN A 34 -20.94 -10.71 -21.34
CA ASN A 34 -19.60 -10.21 -21.04
C ASN A 34 -18.68 -11.39 -20.68
N HIS A 35 -17.51 -11.44 -21.30
CA HIS A 35 -16.48 -12.45 -21.03
C HIS A 35 -16.10 -12.53 -19.54
N GLN A 36 -16.07 -11.39 -18.83
CA GLN A 36 -15.73 -11.36 -17.40
C GLN A 36 -16.71 -12.16 -16.54
N ASP A 37 -18.01 -12.14 -16.89
CA ASP A 37 -19.04 -12.87 -16.14
C ASP A 37 -18.90 -14.38 -16.34
N VAL A 38 -18.57 -14.80 -17.57
CA VAL A 38 -18.28 -16.21 -17.90
C VAL A 38 -17.03 -16.67 -17.16
N VAL A 39 -15.98 -15.87 -17.12
CA VAL A 39 -14.76 -16.19 -16.34
C VAL A 39 -15.06 -16.29 -14.84
N GLY A 40 -15.93 -15.44 -14.30
CA GLY A 40 -16.41 -15.53 -12.92
C GLY A 40 -17.16 -16.84 -12.64
N ALA A 41 -18.00 -17.28 -13.58
CA ALA A 41 -18.69 -18.56 -13.50
C ALA A 41 -17.72 -19.74 -13.56
N VAL A 42 -16.73 -19.73 -14.47
CA VAL A 42 -15.67 -20.75 -14.56
C VAL A 42 -14.93 -20.90 -13.23
N LYS A 43 -14.49 -19.79 -12.62
CA LYS A 43 -13.80 -19.84 -11.31
C LYS A 43 -14.69 -20.36 -10.19
N SER A 44 -15.99 -20.07 -10.26
CA SER A 44 -16.96 -20.60 -9.31
C SER A 44 -17.09 -22.12 -9.46
N LEU A 45 -17.15 -22.64 -10.69
CA LEU A 45 -17.17 -24.08 -10.98
C LEU A 45 -15.88 -24.78 -10.56
N GLU A 46 -14.70 -24.17 -10.78
CA GLU A 46 -13.41 -24.68 -10.27
C GLU A 46 -13.42 -24.81 -8.74
N SER A 47 -14.07 -23.88 -8.03
CA SER A 47 -14.11 -23.90 -6.56
C SER A 47 -14.95 -25.04 -5.97
N VAL A 48 -15.85 -25.62 -6.76
CA VAL A 48 -16.74 -26.73 -6.36
C VAL A 48 -16.02 -28.08 -6.43
N GLY A 49 -14.78 -28.11 -6.95
CA GLY A 49 -13.91 -29.29 -7.01
C GLY A 49 -13.59 -29.70 -8.46
N ASP A 50 -13.32 -30.99 -8.69
CA ASP A 50 -12.94 -31.54 -10.00
C ASP A 50 -14.12 -31.70 -10.98
N VAL A 51 -15.09 -30.77 -10.96
CA VAL A 51 -16.26 -30.77 -11.85
C VAL A 51 -15.86 -30.40 -13.28
N ILE A 52 -14.95 -29.43 -13.41
CA ILE A 52 -14.41 -28.96 -14.70
C ILE A 52 -12.88 -28.96 -14.67
N LYS A 53 -12.26 -29.16 -15.83
CA LYS A 53 -10.84 -28.94 -16.04
C LYS A 53 -10.65 -27.73 -16.95
N THR A 54 -9.77 -26.83 -16.56
CA THR A 54 -9.55 -25.56 -17.25
C THR A 54 -8.09 -25.44 -17.69
N GLU A 55 -7.90 -25.00 -18.92
CA GLU A 55 -6.60 -24.62 -19.47
C GLU A 55 -6.64 -23.16 -19.91
N GLN A 56 -5.65 -22.37 -19.50
CA GLN A 56 -5.56 -20.97 -19.89
C GLN A 56 -4.98 -20.86 -21.30
N LYS A 57 -5.69 -20.17 -22.18
CA LYS A 57 -5.25 -19.83 -23.53
C LYS A 57 -5.13 -18.32 -23.64
N GLN A 58 -4.01 -17.86 -24.19
CA GLN A 58 -3.79 -16.45 -24.49
C GLN A 58 -3.82 -16.28 -26.00
N THR A 59 -4.72 -15.44 -26.47
CA THR A 59 -4.81 -15.07 -27.88
C THR A 59 -4.49 -13.59 -28.02
N GLU A 60 -3.47 -13.25 -28.79
CA GLU A 60 -3.16 -11.87 -29.13
C GLU A 60 -4.03 -11.43 -30.30
N LEU A 61 -4.86 -10.43 -30.06
CA LEU A 61 -5.64 -9.78 -31.11
C LEU A 61 -5.01 -8.43 -31.43
N TRP A 62 -4.67 -8.24 -32.70
CA TRP A 62 -4.11 -6.99 -33.19
C TRP A 62 -5.22 -6.17 -33.86
N GLU A 63 -5.47 -4.98 -33.32
CA GLU A 63 -6.49 -4.07 -33.82
C GLU A 63 -5.84 -2.77 -34.31
N LEU A 64 -6.43 -2.17 -35.35
CA LEU A 64 -6.05 -0.86 -35.84
C LEU A 64 -6.51 0.21 -34.84
N THR A 65 -5.63 1.14 -34.50
CA THR A 65 -6.01 2.36 -33.76
C THR A 65 -6.81 3.28 -34.67
N GLU A 66 -7.47 4.29 -34.10
CA GLU A 66 -8.19 5.30 -34.90
C GLU A 66 -7.27 5.99 -35.94
N GLU A 67 -6.01 6.27 -35.58
CA GLU A 67 -4.99 6.78 -36.51
C GLU A 67 -4.59 5.72 -37.57
N GLY A 68 -4.49 4.45 -37.18
CA GLY A 68 -4.23 3.34 -38.11
C GLY A 68 -5.36 3.14 -39.12
N LYS A 69 -6.62 3.32 -38.72
CA LYS A 69 -7.79 3.31 -39.62
C LYS A 69 -7.73 4.47 -40.61
N GLU A 70 -7.42 5.69 -40.14
CA GLU A 70 -7.28 6.86 -41.00
C GLU A 70 -6.19 6.64 -42.07
N ILE A 71 -5.06 6.04 -41.71
CA ILE A 71 -3.97 5.74 -42.65
C ILE A 71 -4.37 4.63 -43.63
N ALA A 72 -5.12 3.61 -43.19
CA ALA A 72 -5.61 2.57 -44.09
C ALA A 72 -6.54 3.16 -45.18
N GLU A 73 -7.39 4.12 -44.80
CA GLU A 73 -8.34 4.79 -45.71
C GLU A 73 -7.67 5.85 -46.60
N ASN A 74 -6.94 6.79 -46.00
CA ASN A 74 -6.44 8.02 -46.64
C ASN A 74 -4.95 7.97 -47.03
N GLY A 75 -4.24 6.88 -46.74
CA GLY A 75 -2.80 6.74 -47.01
C GLY A 75 -1.92 7.25 -45.87
N SER A 76 -0.65 6.82 -45.89
CA SER A 76 0.32 7.17 -44.85
C SER A 76 0.72 8.64 -44.87
N HIS A 77 1.01 9.20 -43.69
CA HIS A 77 1.36 10.61 -43.53
C HIS A 77 2.58 11.00 -44.40
N GLU A 78 3.54 10.10 -44.58
CA GLU A 78 4.71 10.28 -45.44
C GLU A 78 4.38 10.34 -46.94
N VAL A 79 3.39 9.56 -47.41
CA VAL A 79 2.95 9.58 -48.82
C VAL A 79 2.05 10.78 -49.08
N ARG A 80 1.11 11.07 -48.17
CA ARG A 80 0.26 12.28 -48.23
C ARG A 80 1.09 13.56 -48.30
N LEU A 81 2.16 13.63 -47.51
CA LEU A 81 3.06 14.77 -47.56
C LEU A 81 3.88 14.81 -48.86
N PHE A 82 4.38 13.66 -49.33
CA PHE A 82 5.09 13.58 -50.60
C PHE A 82 4.23 14.06 -51.76
N GLU A 83 2.96 13.63 -51.84
CA GLU A 83 1.99 14.06 -52.86
C GLU A 83 1.66 15.56 -52.78
N ALA A 84 1.73 16.16 -51.60
CA ALA A 84 1.51 17.59 -51.40
C ALA A 84 2.68 18.50 -51.85
N VAL A 85 3.90 17.96 -52.04
CA VAL A 85 5.05 18.74 -52.54
C VAL A 85 4.96 18.93 -54.06
N ASP A 86 5.11 20.15 -54.57
CA ASP A 86 5.12 20.41 -56.01
C ASP A 86 6.36 19.78 -56.69
N GLN A 87 6.16 19.07 -57.79
CA GLN A 87 7.20 18.34 -58.52
C GLN A 87 8.21 19.28 -59.24
N SER A 88 7.81 20.52 -59.52
CA SER A 88 8.50 21.47 -60.40
C SER A 88 9.15 22.63 -59.65
N ASN A 89 8.43 23.23 -58.69
CA ASN A 89 8.87 24.48 -58.06
C ASN A 89 9.31 24.36 -56.59
N GLY A 90 9.17 23.18 -55.99
CA GLY A 90 9.36 23.01 -54.55
C GLY A 90 8.27 23.74 -53.76
N THR A 91 8.03 23.30 -52.53
CA THR A 91 7.00 23.90 -51.68
C THR A 91 7.63 24.42 -50.39
N PRO A 92 7.28 25.64 -49.93
CA PRO A 92 7.76 26.17 -48.67
C PRO A 92 7.45 25.23 -47.51
N GLN A 93 8.42 24.96 -46.65
CA GLN A 93 8.25 24.07 -45.49
C GLN A 93 7.10 24.52 -44.57
N ASN A 94 6.92 25.83 -44.37
CA ASN A 94 5.85 26.34 -43.51
C ASN A 94 4.45 26.07 -44.08
N GLU A 95 4.31 26.10 -45.41
CA GLU A 95 3.05 25.85 -46.08
C GLU A 95 2.67 24.38 -45.92
N LEU A 96 3.57 23.44 -46.26
CA LEU A 96 3.36 22.00 -46.09
C LEU A 96 2.97 21.59 -44.67
N MET A 97 3.51 22.28 -43.66
CA MET A 97 3.25 22.00 -42.24
C MET A 97 1.87 22.47 -41.78
N SER A 98 1.23 23.36 -42.55
CA SER A 98 -0.11 23.90 -42.28
C SER A 98 -1.21 23.21 -43.09
N THR A 99 -0.91 22.74 -44.30
CA THR A 99 -1.90 22.14 -45.21
C THR A 99 -2.18 20.68 -44.92
N VAL A 100 -1.19 19.91 -44.45
CA VAL A 100 -1.32 18.46 -44.26
C VAL A 100 -1.48 18.12 -42.75
N PRO A 101 -2.55 17.43 -42.34
CA PRO A 101 -2.68 16.92 -40.98
C PRO A 101 -1.49 16.02 -40.62
N ASN A 102 -0.92 16.18 -39.42
CA ASN A 102 0.26 15.42 -38.97
C ASN A 102 1.52 15.54 -39.87
N ALA A 103 1.63 16.63 -40.65
CA ALA A 103 2.76 16.92 -41.55
C ALA A 103 4.14 16.78 -40.91
N LYS A 104 4.30 17.14 -39.63
CA LYS A 104 5.56 16.99 -38.87
C LYS A 104 6.07 15.54 -38.86
N ILE A 105 5.16 14.59 -38.66
CA ILE A 105 5.47 13.16 -38.56
C ILE A 105 5.79 12.60 -39.95
N GLY A 106 4.96 12.93 -40.95
CA GLY A 106 5.19 12.58 -42.35
C GLY A 106 6.51 13.13 -42.89
N PHE A 107 6.88 14.36 -42.52
CA PHE A 107 8.09 15.03 -43.01
C PHE A 107 9.36 14.36 -42.49
N SER A 108 9.40 14.06 -41.19
CA SER A 108 10.52 13.35 -40.59
C SER A 108 10.75 11.98 -41.23
N LYS A 109 9.67 11.23 -41.50
CA LYS A 109 9.77 9.90 -42.09
C LYS A 109 10.13 9.94 -43.58
N ALA A 110 9.53 10.84 -44.35
CA ALA A 110 9.86 11.06 -45.75
C ALA A 110 11.33 11.49 -45.95
N MET A 111 11.87 12.31 -45.04
CA MET A 111 13.30 12.64 -45.00
C MET A 111 14.17 11.42 -44.65
N SER A 112 13.76 10.60 -43.66
CA SER A 112 14.50 9.38 -43.29
C SER A 112 14.56 8.34 -44.41
N ASN A 113 13.52 8.27 -45.24
CA ASN A 113 13.43 7.40 -46.41
C ASN A 113 14.07 8.03 -47.67
N LYS A 114 14.67 9.23 -47.56
CA LYS A 114 15.29 10.00 -48.65
C LYS A 114 14.34 10.35 -49.81
N TRP A 115 13.04 10.50 -49.52
CA TRP A 115 12.02 10.87 -50.51
C TRP A 115 11.98 12.38 -50.75
N LEU A 116 12.39 13.18 -49.76
CA LEU A 116 12.40 14.64 -49.81
C LEU A 116 13.82 15.18 -49.57
N ARG A 117 14.13 16.37 -50.12
CA ARG A 117 15.35 17.14 -49.87
C ARG A 117 15.00 18.58 -49.51
N ILE A 118 15.78 19.20 -48.64
CA ILE A 118 15.57 20.59 -48.21
C ILE A 118 16.66 21.46 -48.81
N ASP A 119 16.27 22.58 -49.43
CA ASP A 119 17.18 23.64 -49.81
C ASP A 119 17.01 24.86 -48.89
N LYS A 120 18.14 25.30 -48.31
CA LYS A 120 18.23 26.47 -47.42
C LYS A 120 18.92 27.67 -48.11
N SER A 121 19.29 27.53 -49.37
CA SER A 121 20.11 28.50 -50.12
C SER A 121 19.28 29.60 -50.77
N SER A 122 17.95 29.46 -50.77
CA SER A 122 17.02 30.46 -51.32
C SER A 122 16.73 31.57 -50.30
N PRO A 123 16.63 32.85 -50.72
CA PRO A 123 16.22 33.96 -49.85
C PRO A 123 14.72 33.84 -49.54
N GLY A 124 14.36 33.05 -48.51
CA GLY A 124 12.98 32.76 -48.12
C GLY A 124 12.89 31.59 -47.12
N PRO A 125 11.68 31.16 -46.72
CA PRO A 125 11.50 29.96 -45.89
C PRO A 125 12.10 28.72 -46.60
N PRO A 126 12.63 27.72 -45.86
CA PRO A 126 13.26 26.54 -46.44
C PRO A 126 12.34 25.85 -47.45
N GLN A 127 12.87 25.52 -48.63
CA GLN A 127 12.12 24.89 -49.72
C GLN A 127 12.31 23.37 -49.67
N VAL A 128 11.22 22.62 -49.85
CA VAL A 128 11.23 21.16 -49.86
C VAL A 128 11.01 20.68 -51.30
N TYR A 129 11.89 19.82 -51.80
CA TYR A 129 11.77 19.21 -53.12
C TYR A 129 11.64 17.69 -53.01
N ARG A 130 10.94 17.08 -53.97
CA ARG A 130 10.95 15.63 -54.15
C ARG A 130 12.30 15.17 -54.68
N ASN A 131 12.83 14.09 -54.11
CA ASN A 131 14.08 13.46 -54.54
C ASN A 131 13.83 12.22 -55.41
N VAL A 132 12.60 11.71 -55.43
CA VAL A 132 12.16 10.53 -56.17
C VAL A 132 10.88 10.90 -56.93
N GLU A 133 10.63 10.29 -58.10
CA GLU A 133 9.47 10.61 -58.94
C GLU A 133 8.16 9.99 -58.42
N SER A 134 8.21 8.78 -57.85
CA SER A 134 7.04 8.08 -57.30
C SER A 134 7.39 7.26 -56.07
N VAL A 135 6.47 7.16 -55.11
CA VAL A 135 6.62 6.39 -53.87
C VAL A 135 5.49 5.35 -53.77
N THR A 136 5.80 4.17 -53.24
CA THR A 136 4.77 3.16 -52.94
C THR A 136 4.40 3.20 -51.46
N ASP A 137 3.10 3.27 -51.17
CA ASP A 137 2.60 3.26 -49.79
C ASP A 137 2.59 1.85 -49.19
N THR A 138 3.77 1.39 -48.77
CA THR A 138 3.96 0.08 -48.13
C THR A 138 3.22 0.00 -46.80
N VAL A 139 3.17 1.10 -46.05
CA VAL A 139 2.50 1.19 -44.74
C VAL A 139 1.00 0.96 -44.90
N ARG A 140 0.34 1.65 -45.83
CA ARG A 140 -1.09 1.45 -46.10
C ARG A 140 -1.39 0.02 -46.55
N LYS A 141 -0.59 -0.54 -47.46
CA LYS A 141 -0.79 -1.93 -47.94
C LYS A 141 -0.73 -2.93 -46.79
N LEU A 142 0.25 -2.77 -45.90
CA LEU A 142 0.44 -3.62 -44.72
C LEU A 142 -0.63 -3.40 -43.64
N LEU A 143 -1.17 -2.19 -43.50
CA LEU A 143 -2.29 -1.94 -42.60
C LEU A 143 -3.62 -2.47 -43.15
N CYS A 144 -3.81 -2.44 -44.47
CA CYS A 144 -5.00 -3.01 -45.11
C CYS A 144 -5.03 -4.55 -45.06
N SER A 145 -3.86 -5.21 -44.93
CA SER A 145 -3.77 -6.67 -44.76
C SER A 145 -4.03 -7.14 -43.33
N LEU A 146 -4.22 -6.24 -42.36
CA LEU A 146 -4.66 -6.52 -40.98
C LEU A 146 -6.15 -6.92 -40.88
N LYS A 147 -6.66 -7.74 -41.81
CA LYS A 147 -8.05 -8.24 -41.79
C LYS A 147 -8.06 -9.76 -41.58
N GLY A 148 -8.60 -10.23 -40.46
CA GLY A 148 -8.73 -11.66 -40.11
C GLY A 148 -8.95 -11.90 -38.61
N GLU A 149 -9.25 -13.15 -38.22
CA GLU A 149 -9.61 -13.55 -36.84
C GLU A 149 -8.52 -13.29 -35.78
N SER A 150 -7.23 -13.38 -36.15
CA SER A 150 -6.11 -13.05 -35.24
C SER A 150 -5.63 -11.60 -35.38
N GLY A 151 -6.15 -10.85 -36.34
CA GLY A 151 -5.68 -9.51 -36.68
C GLY A 151 -4.22 -9.42 -37.14
N ARG A 152 -3.46 -10.52 -37.26
CA ARG A 152 -2.01 -10.48 -37.57
C ARG A 152 -1.68 -10.29 -39.05
N GLY A 153 -2.54 -10.75 -39.95
CA GLY A 153 -2.32 -10.65 -41.41
C GLY A 153 -0.96 -11.21 -41.86
N GLU A 154 -0.36 -10.57 -42.87
CA GLU A 154 1.00 -10.87 -43.40
C GLU A 154 2.13 -10.07 -42.70
N LEU A 155 1.89 -9.54 -41.49
CA LEU A 155 2.88 -8.69 -40.83
C LEU A 155 4.05 -9.49 -40.24
N SER A 156 5.28 -9.08 -40.60
CA SER A 156 6.50 -9.53 -39.92
C SER A 156 6.62 -8.92 -38.52
N ASP A 157 7.39 -9.56 -37.64
CA ASP A 157 7.63 -9.09 -36.26
C ASP A 157 8.32 -7.72 -36.21
N GLU A 158 9.10 -7.38 -37.24
CA GLU A 158 9.74 -6.07 -37.39
C GLU A 158 8.70 -4.97 -37.66
N ASN A 159 7.75 -5.23 -38.56
CA ASN A 159 6.67 -4.31 -38.90
C ASN A 159 5.72 -4.10 -37.70
N LEU A 160 5.43 -5.15 -36.94
CA LEU A 160 4.62 -5.05 -35.71
C LEU A 160 5.27 -4.14 -34.66
N LYS A 161 6.59 -4.25 -34.46
CA LYS A 161 7.33 -3.38 -33.53
C LYS A 161 7.31 -1.93 -34.00
N GLU A 162 7.50 -1.70 -35.31
CA GLU A 162 7.45 -0.35 -35.88
C GLU A 162 6.05 0.27 -35.75
N PHE A 163 5.00 -0.45 -36.15
CA PHE A 163 3.62 0.06 -36.09
C PHE A 163 3.12 0.26 -34.66
N LYS A 164 3.55 -0.57 -33.70
CA LYS A 164 3.31 -0.36 -32.27
C LYS A 164 4.01 0.89 -31.75
N LYS A 165 5.27 1.14 -32.15
CA LYS A 165 6.01 2.37 -31.78
C LYS A 165 5.34 3.62 -32.36
N ARG A 166 4.79 3.51 -33.57
CA ARG A 166 4.04 4.57 -34.26
C ARG A 166 2.59 4.71 -33.79
N LYS A 167 2.12 3.90 -32.82
CA LYS A 167 0.73 3.89 -32.31
C LYS A 167 -0.34 3.63 -33.38
N LEU A 168 -0.01 2.91 -34.44
CA LEU A 168 -0.92 2.57 -35.54
C LEU A 168 -1.75 1.31 -35.26
N ILE A 169 -1.25 0.46 -34.36
CA ILE A 169 -1.89 -0.78 -33.93
C ILE A 169 -1.85 -0.91 -32.42
N THR A 170 -2.87 -1.55 -31.87
CA THR A 170 -2.96 -1.95 -30.46
C THR A 170 -3.02 -3.46 -30.35
N ASN A 171 -2.29 -4.02 -29.39
CA ASN A 171 -2.35 -5.44 -29.06
C ASN A 171 -3.25 -5.60 -27.84
N THR A 172 -4.37 -6.28 -28.04
CA THR A 172 -5.29 -6.68 -26.99
C THR A 172 -5.08 -8.17 -26.71
N ILE A 173 -4.53 -8.49 -25.54
CA ILE A 173 -4.33 -9.88 -25.11
C ILE A 173 -5.62 -10.39 -24.49
N ILE A 174 -6.32 -11.28 -25.19
CA ILE A 174 -7.53 -11.93 -24.69
C ILE A 174 -7.10 -13.19 -23.95
N LYS A 175 -7.36 -13.22 -22.64
CA LYS A 175 -7.16 -14.40 -21.80
C LYS A 175 -8.47 -15.17 -21.76
N SER A 176 -8.51 -16.32 -22.44
CA SER A 176 -9.64 -17.25 -22.40
C SER A 176 -9.27 -18.52 -21.64
N TYR A 177 -10.30 -19.20 -21.14
CA TYR A 177 -10.22 -20.53 -20.55
C TYR A 177 -10.85 -21.54 -21.50
N VAL A 178 -10.09 -22.57 -21.85
CA VAL A 178 -10.60 -23.76 -22.50
C VAL A 178 -11.09 -24.69 -21.39
N ILE A 179 -12.38 -24.98 -21.39
CA ILE A 179 -13.05 -25.76 -20.36
C ILE A 179 -13.34 -27.14 -20.94
N THR A 180 -13.01 -28.17 -20.18
CA THR A 180 -13.26 -29.59 -20.48
C THR A 180 -13.92 -30.26 -19.28
N GLN A 181 -14.61 -31.38 -19.54
CA GLN A 181 -15.29 -32.13 -18.48
C GLN A 181 -14.29 -32.72 -17.48
N GLY A 182 -14.51 -32.48 -16.19
CA GLY A 182 -13.75 -33.09 -15.10
C GLY A 182 -14.23 -34.50 -14.75
N PRO A 183 -13.49 -35.24 -13.92
CA PRO A 183 -13.86 -36.60 -13.49
C PRO A 183 -15.14 -36.64 -12.64
N SER A 184 -15.54 -35.54 -12.01
CA SER A 184 -16.79 -35.42 -11.23
C SER A 184 -17.81 -34.50 -11.91
N PHE A 185 -17.84 -34.49 -13.25
CA PHE A 185 -18.75 -33.65 -14.03
C PHE A 185 -20.22 -33.95 -13.70
N THR A 186 -20.97 -32.91 -13.32
CA THR A 186 -22.42 -32.96 -13.08
C THR A 186 -23.06 -31.74 -13.74
N THR A 187 -24.30 -31.89 -14.21
CA THR A 187 -25.08 -30.81 -14.82
C THR A 187 -25.76 -29.90 -13.79
N SER A 188 -25.86 -30.33 -12.53
CA SER A 188 -26.45 -29.55 -11.44
C SER A 188 -25.58 -29.65 -10.20
N ILE A 189 -25.13 -28.50 -9.68
CA ILE A 189 -24.37 -28.40 -8.44
C ILE A 189 -25.34 -28.34 -7.26
N SER A 190 -25.46 -29.44 -6.51
CA SER A 190 -26.13 -29.41 -5.21
C SER A 190 -25.23 -28.71 -4.19
N LYS A 191 -25.78 -27.70 -3.50
CA LYS A 191 -25.08 -27.06 -2.38
C LYS A 191 -25.04 -28.05 -1.21
N LYS A 192 -23.86 -28.59 -0.89
CA LYS A 192 -23.66 -29.43 0.29
C LYS A 192 -23.97 -28.64 1.56
N SER A 193 -24.64 -29.27 2.52
CA SER A 193 -24.99 -28.66 3.80
C SER A 193 -23.70 -28.35 4.59
N THR A 194 -23.60 -27.14 5.15
CA THR A 194 -22.38 -26.66 5.83
C THR A 194 -22.33 -27.02 7.30
N GLU A 195 -23.49 -27.06 7.96
CA GLU A 195 -23.61 -27.28 9.39
C GLU A 195 -24.74 -28.26 9.69
N LEU A 196 -24.60 -29.00 10.78
CA LEU A 196 -25.63 -29.87 11.30
C LEU A 196 -26.66 -29.01 12.07
N THR A 197 -27.91 -29.03 11.62
CA THR A 197 -28.98 -28.31 12.30
C THR A 197 -29.69 -29.19 13.34
N ALA A 198 -30.37 -28.55 14.29
CA ALA A 198 -31.16 -29.27 15.31
C ALA A 198 -32.28 -30.12 14.67
N GLU A 199 -32.90 -29.63 13.61
CA GLU A 199 -33.97 -30.34 12.87
C GLU A 199 -33.44 -31.59 12.15
N MET A 200 -32.25 -31.49 11.55
CA MET A 200 -31.60 -32.64 10.92
C MET A 200 -31.35 -33.77 11.92
N ILE A 201 -30.94 -33.42 13.15
CA ILE A 201 -30.73 -34.39 14.24
C ILE A 201 -32.05 -35.06 14.64
N GLN A 202 -33.14 -34.29 14.74
CA GLN A 202 -34.47 -34.80 15.12
C GLN A 202 -35.06 -35.73 14.07
N ASN A 203 -34.96 -35.37 12.79
CA ASN A 203 -35.58 -36.12 11.69
C ASN A 203 -34.66 -37.18 11.07
N GLY A 204 -33.38 -37.21 11.45
CA GLY A 204 -32.39 -38.17 10.95
C GLY A 204 -31.93 -37.92 9.51
N SER A 205 -32.24 -36.76 8.92
CA SER A 205 -31.88 -36.42 7.52
C SER A 205 -30.37 -36.31 7.32
N TRP A 206 -29.61 -36.02 8.38
CA TRP A 206 -28.15 -35.93 8.35
C TRP A 206 -27.46 -37.22 7.87
N LYS A 207 -28.13 -38.38 7.97
CA LYS A 207 -27.56 -39.66 7.52
C LYS A 207 -27.46 -39.75 5.99
N ASN A 208 -28.34 -39.05 5.29
CA ASN A 208 -28.47 -39.10 3.83
C ASN A 208 -27.97 -37.82 3.15
N GLU A 209 -27.59 -36.80 3.91
CA GLU A 209 -27.00 -35.56 3.39
C GLU A 209 -25.47 -35.64 3.34
N GLU A 210 -24.89 -35.12 2.26
CA GLU A 210 -23.45 -34.90 2.18
C GLU A 210 -23.09 -33.53 2.74
N PHE A 211 -22.25 -33.52 3.78
CA PHE A 211 -21.73 -32.29 4.38
C PHE A 211 -20.45 -31.83 3.68
N LYS A 212 -20.26 -30.51 3.66
CA LYS A 212 -18.97 -29.93 3.25
C LYS A 212 -17.90 -30.29 4.28
N SER A 213 -16.76 -30.82 3.83
CA SER A 213 -15.62 -31.10 4.72
C SER A 213 -15.11 -29.82 5.38
N TYR A 214 -14.89 -29.87 6.70
CA TYR A 214 -14.38 -28.74 7.45
C TYR A 214 -12.87 -28.56 7.20
N ASN A 215 -12.44 -27.32 6.95
CA ASN A 215 -11.03 -27.02 6.73
C ASN A 215 -10.30 -26.81 8.07
N PHE A 216 -9.62 -27.85 8.56
CA PHE A 216 -8.83 -27.79 9.81
C PHE A 216 -7.54 -26.96 9.69
N ASN A 217 -7.13 -26.55 8.50
CA ASN A 217 -5.94 -25.71 8.32
C ASN A 217 -6.24 -24.21 8.48
N ALA A 218 -7.50 -23.82 8.65
CA ALA A 218 -7.89 -22.43 8.86
C ALA A 218 -7.87 -22.07 10.36
N LEU A 219 -7.49 -20.83 10.66
CA LEU A 219 -7.66 -20.29 12.02
C LEU A 219 -9.15 -20.15 12.34
N GLY A 220 -9.52 -20.58 13.55
CA GLY A 220 -10.88 -20.42 14.05
C GLY A 220 -11.24 -18.94 14.30
N ALA A 221 -12.52 -18.68 14.53
CA ALA A 221 -12.97 -17.35 14.89
C ALA A 221 -12.38 -16.92 16.25
N PRO A 222 -11.80 -15.71 16.36
CA PRO A 222 -11.26 -15.24 17.63
C PRO A 222 -12.38 -15.01 18.64
N LEU A 223 -12.17 -15.49 19.87
CA LEU A 223 -13.10 -15.26 20.98
C LEU A 223 -12.89 -13.87 21.57
N ALA A 224 -13.98 -13.18 21.90
CA ALA A 224 -13.92 -11.91 22.62
C ALA A 224 -13.47 -12.14 24.06
N THR A 225 -12.26 -11.69 24.41
CA THR A 225 -11.69 -11.81 25.76
C THR A 225 -11.23 -10.45 26.30
N GLY A 226 -11.05 -10.35 27.63
CA GLY A 226 -10.48 -9.18 28.26
C GLY A 226 -8.97 -9.09 28.05
N HIS A 227 -8.43 -7.87 27.92
CA HIS A 227 -7.01 -7.65 27.65
C HIS A 227 -6.38 -6.77 28.75
N LEU A 228 -5.21 -7.16 29.23
CA LEU A 228 -4.38 -6.31 30.11
C LEU A 228 -3.43 -5.46 29.26
N HIS A 229 -3.27 -4.19 29.63
CA HIS A 229 -2.35 -3.28 28.96
C HIS A 229 -0.90 -3.81 29.04
N PRO A 230 -0.17 -3.94 27.92
CA PRO A 230 1.17 -4.56 27.90
C PRO A 230 2.15 -3.93 28.89
N LEU A 231 2.18 -2.60 29.00
CA LEU A 231 3.03 -1.89 29.98
C LEU A 231 2.75 -2.31 31.43
N LEU A 232 1.48 -2.59 31.78
CA LEU A 232 1.11 -3.00 33.13
C LEU A 232 1.48 -4.46 33.41
N LYS A 233 1.52 -5.30 32.37
CA LYS A 233 2.07 -6.67 32.49
C LYS A 233 3.56 -6.60 32.84
N VAL A 234 4.33 -5.82 32.08
CA VAL A 234 5.77 -5.63 32.33
C VAL A 234 6.02 -5.00 33.71
N ARG A 235 5.23 -3.99 34.10
CA ARG A 235 5.32 -3.41 35.45
C ARG A 235 5.10 -4.45 36.55
N THR A 236 4.15 -5.38 36.34
CA THR A 236 3.86 -6.45 37.30
C THR A 236 5.04 -7.42 37.41
N GLU A 237 5.67 -7.75 36.29
CA GLU A 237 6.87 -8.59 36.25
C GLU A 237 8.07 -7.93 36.95
N ILE A 238 8.34 -6.65 36.67
CA ILE A 238 9.41 -5.89 37.35
C ILE A 238 9.14 -5.84 38.87
N ARG A 239 7.89 -5.57 39.28
CA ARG A 239 7.52 -5.59 40.70
C ARG A 239 7.80 -6.95 41.33
N GLN A 240 7.48 -8.04 40.62
CA GLN A 240 7.72 -9.40 41.10
C GLN A 240 9.21 -9.69 41.31
N ILE A 241 10.07 -9.29 40.36
CA ILE A 241 11.53 -9.46 40.49
C ILE A 241 12.06 -8.78 41.76
N PHE A 242 11.67 -7.53 42.03
CA PHE A 242 12.10 -6.82 43.23
C PHE A 242 11.63 -7.50 44.53
N LEU A 243 10.38 -7.99 44.56
CA LEU A 243 9.84 -8.70 45.72
C LEU A 243 10.58 -10.03 45.97
N GLU A 244 10.92 -10.77 44.91
CA GLU A 244 11.71 -12.01 44.99
C GLU A 244 13.14 -11.78 45.48
N MET A 245 13.72 -10.61 45.18
CA MET A 245 15.00 -10.18 45.72
C MET A 245 14.92 -9.67 47.18
N GLY A 246 13.73 -9.65 47.78
CA GLY A 246 13.51 -9.19 49.16
C GLY A 246 13.38 -7.67 49.32
N PHE A 247 13.22 -6.91 48.23
CA PHE A 247 12.95 -5.47 48.31
C PHE A 247 11.50 -5.22 48.71
N CYS A 248 11.27 -4.13 49.45
CA CYS A 248 9.93 -3.65 49.79
C CYS A 248 9.52 -2.49 48.88
N GLU A 249 8.27 -2.49 48.40
CA GLU A 249 7.75 -1.42 47.54
C GLU A 249 7.61 -0.11 48.34
N MET A 250 8.28 0.95 47.88
CA MET A 250 8.19 2.29 48.47
C MET A 250 6.95 3.03 47.94
N PRO A 251 6.20 3.76 48.79
CA PRO A 251 5.03 4.50 48.36
C PRO A 251 5.43 5.71 47.48
N THR A 252 4.82 5.81 46.30
CA THR A 252 5.12 6.85 45.29
C THR A 252 3.94 7.79 45.02
N ASN A 253 3.00 7.89 45.97
CA ASN A 253 1.69 8.54 45.88
C ASN A 253 1.71 10.09 45.79
N ASN A 254 2.76 10.64 45.17
CA ASN A 254 2.98 12.05 44.96
C ASN A 254 3.54 12.29 43.55
N PHE A 255 2.71 12.80 42.64
CA PHE A 255 3.18 13.26 41.33
C PHE A 255 3.79 14.66 41.40
N ILE A 256 3.28 15.47 42.33
CA ILE A 256 3.81 16.79 42.64
C ILE A 256 4.88 16.61 43.72
N GLU A 257 6.04 17.17 43.47
CA GLU A 257 7.17 17.20 44.40
C GLU A 257 7.66 18.65 44.53
N SER A 258 8.16 19.03 45.71
CA SER A 258 8.85 20.31 45.84
C SER A 258 10.27 20.20 45.29
N SER A 259 10.79 21.27 44.70
CA SER A 259 12.19 21.35 44.21
C SER A 259 13.21 20.93 45.27
N PHE A 260 12.92 21.20 46.55
CA PHE A 260 13.72 20.71 47.68
C PHE A 260 13.90 19.17 47.65
N TRP A 261 12.82 18.40 47.64
CA TRP A 261 12.87 16.94 47.72
C TRP A 261 13.32 16.30 46.41
N ASN A 262 12.97 16.92 45.28
CA ASN A 262 13.34 16.40 43.98
C ASN A 262 14.82 16.68 43.64
N PHE A 263 15.42 17.75 44.16
CA PHE A 263 16.77 18.13 43.76
C PHE A 263 17.70 18.51 44.93
N ASP A 264 17.32 19.45 45.80
CA ASP A 264 18.24 19.97 46.84
C ASP A 264 18.67 18.89 47.83
N ALA A 265 17.72 18.06 48.26
CA ALA A 265 17.93 16.96 49.20
C ALA A 265 18.79 15.82 48.60
N LEU A 266 18.89 15.75 47.27
CA LEU A 266 19.79 14.85 46.54
C LEU A 266 21.19 15.45 46.30
N PHE A 267 21.46 16.62 46.90
CA PHE A 267 22.70 17.36 46.71
C PHE A 267 22.94 17.78 45.24
N GLN A 268 21.90 17.96 44.43
CA GLN A 268 22.01 18.56 43.10
C GLN A 268 21.98 20.09 43.23
N PRO A 269 22.89 20.88 42.63
CA PRO A 269 22.93 22.33 42.84
C PRO A 269 21.73 23.05 42.21
N GLN A 270 21.36 24.23 42.75
CA GLN A 270 20.20 25.00 42.25
C GLN A 270 20.39 25.56 40.84
N GLN A 271 21.64 25.80 40.42
CA GLN A 271 21.98 26.30 39.09
C GLN A 271 22.06 25.18 38.03
N HIS A 272 21.71 23.94 38.39
CA HIS A 272 21.83 22.80 37.50
C HIS A 272 20.86 22.91 36.31
N PRO A 273 21.31 22.70 35.05
CA PRO A 273 20.47 22.85 33.85
C PRO A 273 19.16 22.05 33.90
N ALA A 274 19.19 20.83 34.44
CA ALA A 274 17.98 20.01 34.60
C ALA A 274 16.84 20.64 35.44
N ARG A 275 17.10 21.76 36.16
CA ARG A 275 16.08 22.53 36.88
C ARG A 275 15.48 23.67 36.05
N ASP A 276 15.89 23.83 34.80
CA ASP A 276 15.35 24.86 33.91
C ASP A 276 13.92 24.52 33.48
N ALA A 277 13.13 25.54 33.15
CA ALA A 277 11.73 25.39 32.76
C ALA A 277 11.55 24.63 31.44
N HIS A 278 12.61 24.52 30.64
CA HIS A 278 12.64 23.70 29.43
C HIS A 278 12.71 22.19 29.73
N ASP A 279 13.32 21.81 30.87
CA ASP A 279 13.54 20.41 31.25
C ASP A 279 12.54 19.92 32.30
N THR A 280 12.05 20.82 33.17
CA THR A 280 11.19 20.50 34.30
C THR A 280 9.86 21.24 34.24
N PHE A 281 8.76 20.51 34.41
CA PHE A 281 7.42 21.10 34.51
C PHE A 281 7.19 21.71 35.90
N PHE A 282 7.30 23.03 35.99
CA PHE A 282 6.91 23.80 37.17
C PHE A 282 5.40 23.97 37.26
N LEU A 283 4.87 23.94 38.48
CA LEU A 283 3.45 24.17 38.71
C LEU A 283 3.14 25.66 38.81
N LYS A 284 2.02 26.04 38.18
CA LYS A 284 1.39 27.35 38.41
C LYS A 284 0.51 27.34 39.66
N ASP A 285 -0.13 26.20 39.96
CA ASP A 285 -0.96 26.01 41.14
C ASP A 285 -0.98 24.51 41.51
N PRO A 286 -0.65 24.12 42.76
CA PRO A 286 -0.02 24.93 43.80
C PRO A 286 1.44 25.27 43.44
N GLN A 287 1.78 26.56 43.33
CA GLN A 287 3.11 26.99 42.88
C GLN A 287 4.23 26.71 43.89
N PHE A 288 3.94 26.84 45.18
CA PHE A 288 4.92 26.73 46.25
C PHE A 288 4.49 25.68 47.27
N SER A 289 5.47 24.94 47.81
CA SER A 289 5.32 24.18 49.04
C SER A 289 5.97 24.94 50.19
N TYR A 290 5.37 24.82 51.38
CA TYR A 290 5.88 25.41 52.62
C TYR A 290 6.16 24.37 53.71
N ASP A 291 5.77 23.11 53.47
CA ASP A 291 5.93 22.03 54.44
C ASP A 291 7.28 21.33 54.24
N PHE A 292 8.27 21.75 55.02
CA PHE A 292 9.61 21.17 55.06
C PHE A 292 10.06 20.92 56.49
N PRO A 293 10.82 19.84 56.76
CA PRO A 293 11.51 19.70 58.03
C PRO A 293 12.61 20.77 58.13
N THR A 294 12.36 21.82 58.92
CA THR A 294 13.23 23.02 59.01
C THR A 294 14.68 22.66 59.35
N GLU A 295 14.87 21.74 60.29
CA GLU A 295 16.19 21.29 60.71
C GLU A 295 16.97 20.61 59.57
N TYR A 296 16.29 19.81 58.74
CA TYR A 296 16.91 19.16 57.59
C TYR A 296 17.21 20.17 56.47
N LEU A 297 16.30 21.12 56.25
CA LEU A 297 16.47 22.18 55.27
C LEU A 297 17.72 23.02 55.58
N GLU A 298 17.92 23.44 56.83
CA GLU A 298 19.11 24.21 57.23
C GLU A 298 20.41 23.41 57.07
N ARG A 299 20.39 22.11 57.35
CA ARG A 299 21.54 21.23 57.09
C ARG A 299 21.86 21.14 55.60
N VAL A 300 20.85 20.94 54.76
CA VAL A 300 21.02 20.89 53.30
C VAL A 300 21.57 22.22 52.80
N LYS A 301 20.98 23.35 53.21
CA LYS A 301 21.46 24.70 52.87
C LYS A 301 22.94 24.87 53.24
N THR A 302 23.31 24.59 54.48
CA THR A 302 24.70 24.70 54.96
C THR A 302 25.64 23.83 54.13
N MET A 303 25.26 22.58 53.86
CA MET A 303 26.04 21.64 53.07
C MET A 303 26.23 22.10 51.62
N HIS A 304 25.21 22.71 51.02
CA HIS A 304 25.29 23.28 49.66
C HIS A 304 26.17 24.54 49.61
N GLN A 305 26.07 25.44 50.59
CA GLN A 305 26.78 26.72 50.58
C GLN A 305 28.23 26.60 51.03
N THR A 306 28.45 26.11 52.25
CA THR A 306 29.77 26.10 52.92
C THR A 306 30.44 24.74 52.93
N GLY A 307 29.70 23.69 52.57
CA GLY A 307 30.18 22.32 52.71
C GLY A 307 30.11 21.81 54.14
N GLY A 308 30.73 20.65 54.36
CA GLY A 308 30.65 19.85 55.57
C GLY A 308 31.02 18.40 55.30
N HIS A 309 31.22 17.61 56.36
CA HIS A 309 31.48 16.16 56.25
C HIS A 309 32.63 15.78 55.27
N GLY A 310 33.67 16.62 55.17
CA GLY A 310 34.81 16.40 54.27
C GLY A 310 34.62 16.93 52.84
N SER A 311 33.46 17.51 52.51
CA SER A 311 33.20 18.19 51.23
C SER A 311 33.22 19.71 51.40
N ILE A 312 33.62 20.42 50.35
CA ILE A 312 33.70 21.89 50.28
C ILE A 312 32.36 22.55 49.91
N GLY A 313 31.31 21.76 49.68
CA GLY A 313 30.03 22.25 49.16
C GLY A 313 30.13 22.72 47.70
N TYR A 314 29.17 23.54 47.28
CA TYR A 314 29.14 24.15 45.94
C TYR A 314 29.50 25.64 45.94
N GLN A 315 29.71 26.26 47.11
CA GLN A 315 30.20 27.64 47.23
C GLN A 315 29.34 28.68 46.49
N TYR A 316 28.02 28.54 46.58
CA TYR A 316 27.05 29.50 46.02
C TYR A 316 26.03 29.94 47.07
N ASP A 317 25.24 30.96 46.75
CA ASP A 317 24.13 31.39 47.59
C ASP A 317 22.89 30.51 47.35
N TRP A 318 22.55 29.67 48.34
CA TRP A 318 21.40 28.77 48.27
C TRP A 318 20.12 29.53 48.62
N LYS A 319 19.16 29.54 47.70
CA LYS A 319 17.91 30.31 47.82
C LYS A 319 16.75 29.43 48.23
N LEU A 320 16.08 29.79 49.33
CA LEU A 320 14.89 29.07 49.79
C LEU A 320 13.73 29.13 48.78
N GLU A 321 13.55 30.27 48.11
CA GLU A 321 12.50 30.47 47.11
C GLU A 321 12.57 29.45 45.96
N GLU A 322 13.77 29.03 45.56
CA GLU A 322 13.98 28.01 44.53
C GLU A 322 13.58 26.61 45.02
N ALA A 323 13.88 26.29 46.28
CA ALA A 323 13.53 25.02 46.90
C ALA A 323 12.03 24.85 47.13
N GLN A 324 11.32 25.98 47.32
CA GLN A 324 9.87 26.03 47.55
C GLN A 324 9.04 25.77 46.30
N LYS A 325 9.57 25.99 45.10
CA LYS A 325 8.82 25.79 43.85
C LYS A 325 8.35 24.33 43.73
N ASN A 326 7.09 24.12 43.41
CA ASN A 326 6.57 22.80 43.12
C ASN A 326 6.75 22.46 41.64
N ILE A 327 7.02 21.19 41.39
CA ILE A 327 7.24 20.62 40.07
C ILE A 327 6.50 19.29 39.94
N LEU A 328 6.30 18.84 38.70
CA LEU A 328 6.03 17.42 38.47
C LEU A 328 7.32 16.63 38.69
N ARG A 329 7.25 15.58 39.51
CA ARG A 329 8.40 14.75 39.88
C ARG A 329 9.11 14.24 38.63
N THR A 330 10.37 14.64 38.45
CA THR A 330 11.15 14.31 37.25
C THR A 330 11.69 12.88 37.28
N HIS A 331 11.94 12.34 38.48
CA HIS A 331 12.47 11.00 38.67
C HIS A 331 12.09 10.43 40.05
N THR A 332 12.03 9.11 40.16
CA THR A 332 11.65 8.41 41.40
C THR A 332 12.69 8.48 42.51
N THR A 333 13.91 8.95 42.23
CA THR A 333 14.96 9.16 43.25
C THR A 333 14.50 10.10 44.36
N ALA A 334 13.61 11.06 44.06
CA ALA A 334 13.00 11.93 45.06
C ALA A 334 12.23 11.15 46.15
N VAL A 335 11.57 10.07 45.75
CA VAL A 335 10.88 9.15 46.67
C VAL A 335 11.89 8.42 47.53
N SER A 336 12.98 7.93 46.94
CA SER A 336 14.07 7.31 47.69
C SER A 336 14.64 8.27 48.73
N THR A 337 14.84 9.56 48.39
CA THR A 337 15.29 10.59 49.34
C THR A 337 14.35 10.75 50.52
N ARG A 338 13.04 10.83 50.27
CA ARG A 338 12.03 10.91 51.32
C ARG A 338 12.04 9.67 52.22
N MET A 339 12.20 8.48 51.63
CA MET A 339 12.25 7.23 52.39
C MET A 339 13.53 7.10 53.22
N LEU A 340 14.69 7.48 52.66
CA LEU A 340 15.97 7.51 53.37
C LEU A 340 15.94 8.53 54.51
N TYR A 341 15.36 9.71 54.28
CA TYR A 341 15.16 10.71 55.33
C TYR A 341 14.30 10.15 56.47
N LYS A 342 13.15 9.54 56.16
CA LYS A 342 12.26 8.90 57.15
C LYS A 342 12.99 7.80 57.93
N LEU A 343 13.75 6.96 57.25
CA LEU A 343 14.55 5.91 57.89
C LEU A 343 15.63 6.49 58.81
N GLY A 344 16.31 7.57 58.39
CA GLY A 344 17.31 8.26 59.19
C GLY A 344 16.74 8.82 60.51
N GLN A 345 15.48 9.25 60.52
CA GLN A 345 14.80 9.66 61.76
C GLN A 345 14.53 8.49 62.70
N GLN A 346 14.26 7.29 62.18
CA GLN A 346 13.98 6.10 63.00
C GLN A 346 15.22 5.57 63.70
N VAL A 347 16.38 5.59 63.03
CA VAL A 347 17.65 5.09 63.58
C VAL A 347 18.15 5.99 64.73
N GLY A 348 17.92 7.30 64.65
CA GLY A 348 18.30 8.25 65.69
C GLY A 348 17.61 8.01 67.05
N VAL A 349 16.38 7.46 67.06
CA VAL A 349 15.61 7.20 68.28
C VAL A 349 16.12 5.94 69.03
N VAL A 350 16.72 4.99 68.31
CA VAL A 350 17.18 3.72 68.90
C VAL A 350 18.50 3.90 69.65
N HIS A 351 19.36 4.84 69.23
CA HIS A 351 20.66 5.11 69.87
C HIS A 351 20.61 6.16 71.01
N SER A 352 19.46 6.78 71.25
CA SER A 352 19.26 7.71 72.38
C SER A 352 18.65 7.05 73.63
N ASN A 353 18.36 5.76 73.59
CA ASN A 353 17.79 4.97 74.69
C ASN A 353 18.75 3.90 75.25
N GLU A 354 20.05 3.99 74.94
CA GLU A 354 21.10 3.19 75.60
C GLU A 354 22.01 4.07 76.47
#